data_AF-A0A7J5QG08-F1
#
_entry.id   AF-A0A7J5QG08-F1
#
_cell.length_a   1.000
_cell.length_b   1.000
_cell.length_c   1.000
_cell.angle_alpha   90.00
_cell.angle_beta   90.00
_cell.angle_gamma   90.00
#
_symmetry.space_group_name_H-M   'P 1'
#
loop_
_entity.id
_entity.type
_entity.pdbx_description
1 polymer ?
#
loop_
_entity_poly.entity_id
_entity_poly.type
_entity_poly.pdbx_seq_one_letter_code
_entity_poly.pdbx_strand_id
1 'polypeptide(L)' 'MVEVNVDKFYSNRALYPFIPEAVFDALEAAYLSGNECARIPEGEYNTMMSNLKRANLCPVQ' A
#
# COMPACT_ATOMS: atom_id res chain seq x y z
N MET A 1 -6.80 -1.12 12.37
CA MET A 1 -6.68 -1.41 10.92
C MET A 1 -6.78 -0.09 10.20
N VAL A 2 -5.97 0.11 9.17
CA VAL A 2 -5.88 1.34 8.39
C VAL A 2 -6.43 1.07 6.99
N GLU A 3 -7.17 2.03 6.45
CA GLU A 3 -7.68 1.98 5.08
C GLU A 3 -6.71 2.71 4.16
N VAL A 4 -6.24 2.01 3.13
CA VAL A 4 -5.33 2.54 2.11
C VAL A 4 -5.99 2.48 0.74
N ASN A 5 -5.83 3.55 -0.05
CA ASN A 5 -6.42 3.62 -1.38
C ASN A 5 -5.66 2.70 -2.35
N VAL A 6 -6.39 1.77 -2.97
CA VAL A 6 -5.82 0.78 -3.88
C VAL A 6 -5.21 1.46 -5.09
N ASP A 7 -5.89 2.42 -5.71
CA ASP A 7 -5.40 3.12 -6.89
C ASP A 7 -4.07 3.85 -6.61
N LYS A 8 -3.95 4.46 -5.42
CA LYS A 8 -2.74 5.22 -5.06
C LYS A 8 -1.49 4.34 -4.91
N PHE A 9 -1.64 3.11 -4.40
CA PHE A 9 -0.51 2.22 -4.10
C PHE A 9 -0.34 1.09 -5.11
N TYR A 10 -1.44 0.45 -5.52
CA TYR A 10 -1.46 -0.68 -6.45
C TYR A 10 -1.37 -0.25 -7.92
N SER A 11 -1.96 0.89 -8.33
CA SER A 11 -1.81 1.35 -9.72
C SER A 11 -0.37 1.82 -10.02
N ASN A 12 0.43 2.09 -8.99
CA ASN A 12 1.83 2.50 -9.14
C ASN A 12 2.82 1.36 -8.92
N ARG A 13 3.18 0.67 -10.00
CA ARG A 13 4.16 -0.43 -10.00
C ARG A 13 5.53 -0.08 -9.46
N ALA A 14 5.92 1.21 -9.46
CA ALA A 14 7.19 1.64 -8.89
C ALA A 14 7.24 1.44 -7.36
N LEU A 15 6.08 1.34 -6.70
CA LEU A 15 5.98 1.17 -5.26
C LEU A 15 6.08 -0.29 -4.84
N TYR A 16 5.82 -1.25 -5.73
CA TYR A 16 5.75 -2.69 -5.43
C TYR A 16 6.96 -3.22 -4.64
N PRO A 17 8.22 -2.93 -5.00
CA PRO A 17 9.38 -3.41 -4.23
C PRO A 17 9.51 -2.79 -2.82
N PHE A 18 8.74 -1.74 -2.51
CA PHE A 18 8.75 -1.06 -1.21
C PHE A 18 7.51 -1.39 -0.37
N ILE A 19 6.47 -1.97 -0.99
CA ILE A 19 5.25 -2.40 -0.33
C ILE A 19 5.50 -3.79 0.30
N PRO A 20 5.20 -3.98 1.59
CA PRO A 20 5.26 -5.29 2.23
C PRO A 20 4.30 -6.28 1.56
N GLU A 21 4.68 -7.56 1.50
CA GLU A 21 3.86 -8.61 0.86
C GLU A 21 2.44 -8.66 1.41
N ALA A 22 2.26 -8.56 2.73
CA ALA A 22 0.93 -8.56 3.34
C ALA A 22 0.07 -7.35 2.95
N VAL A 23 0.68 -6.19 2.68
CA VAL A 23 -0.03 -5.02 2.16
C VAL A 23 -0.37 -5.21 0.69
N PHE A 24 0.56 -5.77 -0.09
CA PHE A 24 0.34 -6.05 -1.50
C PHE A 24 -0.81 -7.04 -1.72
N ASP A 25 -0.83 -8.14 -0.96
CA ASP A 25 -1.90 -9.14 -1.00
C ASP A 25 -3.26 -8.53 -0.65
N ALA A 26 -3.32 -7.68 0.39
CA ALA A 26 -4.53 -6.97 0.76
C ALA A 26 -5.00 -5.96 -0.31
N LEU A 27 -4.07 -5.25 -0.96
CA LEU A 27 -4.35 -4.34 -2.07
C LEU A 27 -4.88 -5.11 -3.29
N GLU A 28 -4.26 -6.24 -3.65
CA GLU A 28 -4.70 -7.10 -4.74
C GLU A 28 -6.09 -7.70 -4.45
N ALA A 29 -6.32 -8.21 -3.25
CA ALA A 29 -7.62 -8.74 -2.84
C ALA A 29 -8.73 -7.68 -2.89
N ALA A 30 -8.42 -6.45 -2.47
CA ALA A 30 -9.35 -5.32 -2.56
C ALA A 30 -9.63 -4.94 -4.01
N TYR A 31 -8.59 -4.88 -4.85
CA TYR A 31 -8.71 -4.60 -6.28
C TYR A 31 -9.60 -5.64 -6.98
N LEU A 32 -9.35 -6.93 -6.74
CA LEU A 32 -10.13 -8.04 -7.30
C LEU A 32 -11.59 -8.04 -6.81
N SER A 33 -11.83 -7.56 -5.59
CA SER A 33 -13.19 -7.40 -5.05
C SER A 33 -13.92 -6.15 -5.57
N GLY A 34 -13.25 -5.28 -6.33
CA GLY A 34 -13.81 -3.99 -6.76
C GLY A 34 -13.89 -2.94 -5.66
N ASN A 35 -13.09 -3.08 -4.59
CA ASN A 35 -13.02 -2.10 -3.52
C ASN A 35 -11.96 -1.03 -3.83
N GLU A 36 -12.31 0.24 -3.59
CA GLU A 36 -11.40 1.37 -3.77
C GLU A 36 -10.30 1.45 -2.69
N CYS A 37 -10.55 0.83 -1.54
CA CYS A 37 -9.67 0.83 -0.39
C CYS A 37 -9.41 -0.60 0.12
N ALA A 38 -8.16 -0.87 0.50
CA ALA A 38 -7.77 -2.08 1.20
C ALA A 38 -7.64 -1.82 2.70
N ARG A 39 -8.02 -2.81 3.52
CA ARG A 39 -7.84 -2.77 4.97
C ARG A 39 -6.60 -3.55 5.35
N ILE A 40 -5.63 -2.86 5.94
CA ILE A 40 -4.38 -3.46 6.38
C ILE A 40 -4.12 -3.22 7.88
N PRO A 41 -3.30 -4.06 8.52
CA PRO A 41 -2.83 -3.78 9.88
C PRO A 41 -2.03 -2.47 9.93
N GLU A 42 -2.16 -1.73 11.02
CA GLU A 42 -1.44 -0.45 11.18
C GLU A 42 0.09 -0.65 11.21
N GLY A 43 0.56 -1.77 11.76
CA GLY A 43 1.98 -2.14 11.72
C GLY A 43 2.52 -2.26 10.29
N GLU A 44 1.75 -2.90 9.40
CA GLU A 44 2.12 -3.06 8.00
C GLU A 44 2.09 -1.74 7.23
N TYR A 45 1.09 -0.89 7.52
CA TYR A 45 1.04 0.46 6.97
C TYR A 45 2.27 1.30 7.36
N ASN A 46 2.67 1.26 8.63
CA ASN A 46 3.85 1.98 9.12
C ASN A 46 5.14 1.45 8.49
N THR A 47 5.26 0.14 8.29
CA THR A 47 6.39 -0.48 7.56
C THR A 47 6.44 -0.01 6.12
N MET A 48 5.30 -0.04 5.40
CA MET A 48 5.19 0.47 4.03
C MET A 48 5.61 1.94 3.94
N MET A 49 5.06 2.81 4.80
CA MET A 49 5.40 4.23 4.82
C MET A 49 6.87 4.47 5.14
N SER A 50 7.46 3.67 6.04
CA SER A 50 8.88 3.75 6.35
C SER A 50 9.76 3.35 5.16
N ASN A 51 9.38 2.30 4.43
CA ASN A 51 10.09 1.87 3.22
C ASN A 51 10.01 2.93 2.11
N LEU A 52 8.82 3.49 1.87
CA LEU A 52 8.59 4.55 0.89
C LEU A 52 9.40 5.81 1.24
N LYS A 53 9.45 6.18 2.52
CA LYS A 53 10.23 7.32 3.01
C LYS A 53 11.72 7.11 2.80
N ARG A 54 12.22 5.90 3.11
CA ARG A 54 13.62 5.52 2.86
C ARG A 54 13.97 5.55 1.37
N ALA A 55 13.01 5.26 0.51
CA ALA A 55 13.17 5.30 -0.94
C ALA A 55 13.01 6.70 -1.55
N ASN A 56 12.71 7.75 -0.75
CA ASN A 56 12.30 9.08 -1.24
C ASN A 56 11.07 9.04 -2.20
N LEU A 57 10.26 7.98 -2.09
CA LEU A 57 9.05 7.77 -2.91
C LEU A 57 7.77 8.07 -2.13
N CYS A 58 7.87 8.66 -0.93
CA CYS A 58 6.70 9.18 -0.24
C CYS A 58 6.00 10.16 -1.20
N PRO A 59 4.76 9.88 -1.64
CA PRO A 59 4.02 10.88 -2.38
C PRO A 59 3.84 12.06 -1.42
N VAL A 60 4.47 13.19 -1.77
CA VAL A 60 4.25 14.47 -1.11
C VAL A 60 2.74 14.67 -1.01
N GLN A 61 2.27 14.84 0.23
CA GLN A 61 0.88 15.08 0.56
C GLN A 61 0.34 16.32 -0.15
#